data_AF-A0A4V1XA90-F1
#
_entry.id   AF-A0A4V1XA90-F1
#
_cell.length_a   1.000
_cell.length_b   1.000
_cell.length_c   1.000
_cell.angle_alpha   90.00
_cell.angle_beta   90.00
_cell.angle_gamma   90.00
#
_symmetry.space_group_name_H-M   'P 1'
#
loop_
_entity.id
_entity.type
_entity.pdbx_description
1 polymer ?
#
loop_
_entity_poly.entity_id
_entity_poly.type
_entity_poly.pdbx_seq_one_letter_code
_entity_poly.pdbx_strand_id
1 'polypeptide(L)'
;MAIEDDDIRDREVWNAVSRHWYSKASDKALTVGRLYHHLAILARPNALQQLFYYAKSLCVPIPFASARESIMTLFDPILKATQPSDLAPIDAVFVKAHGILFSGSLQEQFSLAMEEFLGKLDSHIDRRWIKSGDPNVLPFMHVTMAFIDHLAPFPDAIALIEDDFPWELSCAMLNSFLLSYREYGWILNDKFPGQDKEPAPRPLPEDFAMKGLPWVEGYLPNDWFSNEKIDDDEKYFEAESMTGDRKERILWLGCRIAKHGEWLLYDEKLHQFGVAPKYQGRAQDVMDMDDADPTASGRHYIRQ
;
A
#
# COMPACT_ATOMS: atom_id res chain seq x y z
N MET A 1 26.87 11.91 12.68
CA MET A 1 27.66 12.24 13.88
C MET A 1 26.66 12.85 14.84
N ALA A 2 26.25 12.10 15.87
CA ALA A 2 25.30 12.58 16.86
C ALA A 2 26.10 13.37 17.90
N ILE A 3 25.92 14.69 17.89
CA ILE A 3 26.29 15.52 19.04
C ILE A 3 25.02 15.55 19.88
N GLU A 4 25.04 14.84 21.00
CA GLU A 4 24.02 14.93 22.02
C GLU A 4 24.20 16.29 22.72
N ASP A 5 23.40 17.28 22.31
CA ASP A 5 23.12 18.47 23.13
C ASP A 5 21.82 18.18 23.91
N ASP A 6 21.85 18.47 25.20
CA ASP A 6 20.84 18.10 26.22
C ASP A 6 19.41 18.67 25.99
N ASP A 7 19.16 19.43 24.91
CA ASP A 7 17.85 19.98 24.57
C ASP A 7 17.10 19.11 23.54
N ILE A 8 15.97 18.54 23.99
CA ILE A 8 15.05 17.76 23.14
C ILE A 8 14.61 18.57 21.92
N ARG A 9 14.44 19.89 22.05
CA ARG A 9 14.02 20.79 20.96
C ARG A 9 15.10 20.92 19.91
N ASP A 10 16.37 21.02 20.30
CA ASP A 10 17.47 21.09 19.35
C ASP A 10 17.58 19.78 18.57
N ARG A 11 17.39 18.63 19.24
CA ARG A 11 17.31 17.34 18.58
C ARG A 11 16.17 17.27 17.56
N GLU A 12 14.99 17.79 17.89
CA GLU A 12 13.85 17.84 16.97
C GLU A 12 14.13 18.72 15.75
N VAL A 13 14.75 19.89 15.96
CA VAL A 13 15.15 20.79 14.87
C VAL A 13 16.18 20.12 13.95
N TRP A 14 17.23 19.51 14.51
CA TRP A 14 18.23 18.80 13.71
C TRP A 14 17.68 17.58 12.99
N ASN A 15 16.72 16.86 13.59
CA ASN A 15 16.01 15.78 12.94
C ASN A 15 15.16 16.29 11.77
N ALA A 16 14.46 17.41 11.93
CA ALA A 16 13.68 18.03 10.86
C ALA A 16 14.58 18.49 9.69
N VAL A 17 15.69 19.17 9.99
CA VAL A 17 16.69 19.60 8.99
C VAL A 17 17.28 18.38 8.27
N SER A 18 17.63 17.33 9.01
CA SER A 18 18.16 16.10 8.42
C SER A 18 17.13 15.43 7.50
N ARG A 19 15.87 15.33 7.96
CA ARG A 19 14.78 14.73 7.18
C ARG A 19 14.56 15.48 5.87
N HIS A 20 14.52 16.81 5.92
CA HIS A 20 14.44 17.68 4.74
C HIS A 20 15.55 17.38 3.72
N TRP A 21 16.81 17.35 4.15
CA TRP A 21 17.93 17.09 3.25
C TRP A 21 17.95 15.67 2.70
N TYR A 22 17.61 14.66 3.50
CA TYR A 22 17.52 13.28 3.02
C TYR A 22 16.34 13.08 2.06
N SER A 23 15.20 13.73 2.28
CA SER A 23 14.06 13.73 1.34
C SER A 23 14.49 14.28 -0.01
N LYS A 24 15.09 15.49 -0.04
CA LYS A 24 15.60 16.09 -1.28
C LYS A 24 16.67 15.27 -1.97
N ALA A 25 17.57 14.67 -1.20
CA ALA A 25 18.59 13.78 -1.76
C ALA A 25 17.94 12.55 -2.39
N SER A 26 16.93 11.97 -1.73
CA SER A 26 16.23 10.78 -2.22
C SER A 26 15.47 11.06 -3.52
N ASP A 27 14.91 12.26 -3.71
CA ASP A 27 14.24 12.63 -4.97
C ASP A 27 15.16 12.64 -6.18
N LYS A 28 16.45 12.96 -5.95
CA LYS A 28 17.50 13.04 -6.97
C LYS A 28 18.18 11.70 -7.21
N ALA A 29 18.27 10.86 -6.18
CA ALA A 29 18.95 9.57 -6.20
C ALA A 29 18.02 8.45 -5.71
N LEU A 30 16.91 8.29 -6.44
CA LEU A 30 15.77 7.42 -6.09
C LEU A 30 16.11 5.94 -5.94
N THR A 31 17.23 5.51 -6.52
CA THR A 31 17.67 4.12 -6.52
C THR A 31 18.54 3.77 -5.33
N VAL A 32 18.96 4.76 -4.52
CA VAL A 32 19.97 4.58 -3.46
C VAL A 32 19.31 4.28 -2.12
N GLY A 33 19.36 3.01 -1.71
CA GLY A 33 18.75 2.52 -0.47
C GLY A 33 19.22 3.23 0.79
N ARG A 34 20.50 3.66 0.83
CA ARG A 34 21.09 4.34 2.00
C ARG A 34 20.33 5.61 2.39
N LEU A 35 19.75 6.33 1.43
CA LEU A 35 19.00 7.55 1.72
C LEU A 35 17.69 7.21 2.46
N TYR A 36 16.99 6.17 2.02
CA TYR A 36 15.78 5.68 2.69
C TYR A 36 16.09 5.06 4.05
N HIS A 37 17.23 4.40 4.23
CA HIS A 37 17.67 3.93 5.55
C HIS A 37 17.80 5.07 6.57
N HIS A 38 18.40 6.20 6.17
CA HIS A 38 18.48 7.38 7.04
C HIS A 38 17.11 8.02 7.29
N LEU A 39 16.22 8.07 6.28
CA LEU A 39 14.84 8.51 6.47
C LEU A 39 14.10 7.60 7.46
N ALA A 40 14.35 6.29 7.46
CA ALA A 40 13.79 5.37 8.45
C ALA A 40 14.23 5.73 9.87
N ILE A 41 15.52 5.95 10.11
CA ILE A 41 16.02 6.38 11.42
C ILE A 41 15.34 7.68 11.89
N LEU A 42 15.17 8.64 10.98
CA LEU A 42 14.57 9.95 11.24
C LEU A 42 13.04 9.92 11.34
N ALA A 43 12.39 8.80 11.02
CA ALA A 43 10.94 8.64 11.11
C ALA A 43 10.46 8.32 12.53
N ARG A 44 11.37 8.09 13.50
CA ARG A 44 10.99 7.89 14.91
C ARG A 44 10.19 9.09 15.46
N PRO A 45 9.14 8.85 16.28
CA PRO A 45 8.67 7.56 16.79
C PRO A 45 7.66 6.81 15.87
N ASN A 46 7.40 7.27 14.65
CA ASN A 46 6.42 6.66 13.75
C ASN A 46 6.88 5.28 13.24
N ALA A 47 6.31 4.20 13.79
CA ALA A 47 6.67 2.82 13.47
C ALA A 47 6.34 2.42 12.03
N LEU A 48 5.18 2.83 11.51
CA LEU A 48 4.75 2.51 10.15
C LEU A 48 5.66 3.17 9.10
N GLN A 49 6.02 4.43 9.32
CA GLN A 49 6.92 5.16 8.43
C GLN A 49 8.36 4.62 8.51
N GLN A 50 8.82 4.21 9.70
CA GLN A 50 10.07 3.47 9.86
C GLN A 50 10.07 2.18 9.02
N LEU A 51 9.03 1.36 9.17
CA LEU A 51 8.88 0.10 8.43
C LEU A 51 8.89 0.34 6.92
N PHE A 52 8.11 1.31 6.44
CA PHE A 52 8.10 1.71 5.03
C PHE A 52 9.49 2.08 4.50
N TYR A 53 10.21 2.97 5.18
CA TYR A 53 11.52 3.42 4.69
C TYR A 53 12.61 2.35 4.78
N TYR A 54 12.59 1.50 5.82
CA TYR A 54 13.49 0.35 5.88
C TYR A 54 13.21 -0.66 4.77
N ALA A 55 11.93 -0.96 4.50
CA ALA A 55 11.55 -1.82 3.38
C ALA A 55 11.97 -1.21 2.04
N LYS A 56 11.69 0.08 1.82
CA LYS A 56 12.11 0.79 0.60
C LYS A 56 13.62 0.77 0.43
N SER A 57 14.39 0.98 1.51
CA SER A 57 15.86 0.87 1.50
C SER A 57 16.38 -0.49 1.03
N LEU A 58 15.59 -1.56 1.19
CA LEU A 58 15.93 -2.92 0.77
C LEU A 58 15.38 -3.29 -0.62
N CYS A 59 14.37 -2.57 -1.10
CA CYS A 59 13.66 -2.89 -2.35
C CYS A 59 14.00 -1.97 -3.54
N VAL A 60 14.67 -0.84 -3.32
CA VAL A 60 15.18 -0.01 -4.43
C VAL A 60 16.36 -0.67 -5.15
N PRO A 61 16.65 -0.30 -6.42
CA PRO A 61 17.67 -0.98 -7.24
C PRO A 61 19.08 -1.09 -6.65
N ILE A 62 19.52 -0.12 -5.84
CA ILE A 62 20.78 -0.18 -5.09
C ILE A 62 20.43 -0.34 -3.61
N PRO A 63 20.13 -1.57 -3.15
CA PRO A 63 19.67 -1.81 -1.79
C PRO A 63 20.78 -1.58 -0.77
N PHE A 64 20.41 -1.13 0.43
CA PHE A 64 21.35 -0.95 1.53
C PHE A 64 21.21 -2.08 2.55
N ALA A 65 22.09 -3.07 2.46
CA ALA A 65 21.98 -4.32 3.21
C ALA A 65 21.93 -4.15 4.74
N SER A 66 22.63 -3.15 5.31
CA SER A 66 22.60 -2.87 6.76
C SER A 66 21.22 -2.48 7.29
N ALA A 67 20.27 -2.12 6.41
CA ALA A 67 18.88 -1.94 6.79
C ALA A 67 18.24 -3.23 7.34
N ARG A 68 18.73 -4.43 6.97
CA ARG A 68 18.27 -5.72 7.51
C ARG A 68 18.53 -5.85 9.01
N GLU A 69 19.67 -5.35 9.49
CA GLU A 69 19.99 -5.34 10.92
C GLU A 69 19.26 -4.19 11.63
N SER A 70 19.19 -3.02 10.97
CA SER A 70 18.60 -1.82 11.57
C SER A 70 17.09 -1.97 11.80
N ILE A 71 16.36 -2.58 10.86
CA ILE A 71 14.91 -2.80 10.99
C ILE A 71 14.57 -3.74 12.15
N MET A 72 15.48 -4.62 12.59
CA MET A 72 15.26 -5.46 13.77
C MET A 72 15.11 -4.63 15.04
N THR A 73 15.64 -3.40 15.11
CA THR A 73 15.41 -2.50 16.26
C THR A 73 13.94 -2.07 16.39
N LEU A 74 13.16 -2.16 15.31
CA LEU A 74 11.70 -1.95 15.31
C LEU A 74 10.95 -3.23 15.71
N PHE A 75 11.42 -4.41 15.25
CA PHE A 75 10.72 -5.68 15.47
C PHE A 75 11.02 -6.32 16.83
N ASP A 76 12.28 -6.33 17.27
CA ASP A 76 12.72 -7.03 18.47
C ASP A 76 11.93 -6.67 19.74
N PRO A 77 11.61 -5.38 20.02
CA PRO A 77 10.83 -5.03 21.20
C PRO A 77 9.45 -5.69 21.24
N ILE A 78 8.82 -5.84 20.08
CA ILE A 78 7.48 -6.41 19.91
C ILE A 78 7.55 -7.95 19.90
N LEU A 79 8.52 -8.53 19.18
CA LEU A 79 8.67 -9.99 19.09
C LEU A 79 9.10 -10.63 20.42
N LYS A 80 9.97 -9.95 21.18
CA LYS A 80 10.50 -10.47 22.45
C LYS A 80 9.64 -10.06 23.66
N ALA A 81 8.59 -9.25 23.45
CA ALA A 81 7.76 -8.66 24.49
C ALA A 81 8.59 -8.02 25.63
N THR A 82 9.75 -7.44 25.30
CA THR A 82 10.72 -6.98 26.30
C THR A 82 10.22 -5.77 27.08
N GLN A 83 9.30 -4.99 26.51
CA GLN A 83 8.70 -3.81 27.12
C GLN A 83 7.25 -3.65 26.64
N PRO A 84 6.36 -3.00 27.43
CA PRO A 84 5.08 -2.53 26.92
C PRO A 84 5.30 -1.67 25.67
N SER A 85 4.57 -1.97 24.60
CA SER A 85 4.67 -1.19 23.36
C SER A 85 3.95 0.15 23.55
N ASP A 86 4.65 1.25 23.29
CA ASP A 86 4.05 2.59 23.21
C ASP A 86 3.24 2.81 21.92
N LEU A 87 3.24 1.82 21.02
CA LEU A 87 2.49 1.89 19.76
C LEU A 87 0.99 1.69 19.98
N ALA A 88 0.19 2.27 19.09
CA ALA A 88 -1.21 1.93 19.00
C ALA A 88 -1.35 0.40 18.80
N PRO A 89 -2.37 -0.25 19.40
CA PRO A 89 -2.52 -1.70 19.31
C PRO A 89 -2.57 -2.25 17.88
N ILE A 90 -3.16 -1.50 16.94
CA ILE A 90 -3.20 -1.88 15.52
C ILE A 90 -1.80 -1.86 14.89
N ASP A 91 -1.02 -0.81 15.15
CA ASP A 91 0.36 -0.67 14.64
C ASP A 91 1.28 -1.74 15.24
N ALA A 92 1.12 -2.04 16.54
CA ALA A 92 1.91 -3.06 17.21
C ALA A 92 1.74 -4.43 16.56
N VAL A 93 0.50 -4.83 16.26
CA VAL A 93 0.21 -6.12 15.64
C VAL A 93 0.60 -6.15 14.16
N PHE A 94 0.41 -5.04 13.44
CA PHE A 94 0.90 -4.90 12.06
C PHE A 94 2.42 -5.09 11.98
N VAL A 95 3.16 -4.41 12.86
CA VAL A 95 4.63 -4.52 12.93
C VAL A 95 5.04 -5.92 13.42
N LYS A 96 4.27 -6.56 14.31
CA LYS A 96 4.51 -7.95 14.74
C LYS A 96 4.43 -8.92 13.56
N ALA A 97 3.37 -8.85 12.76
CA ALA A 97 3.17 -9.73 11.61
C ALA A 97 4.31 -9.58 10.58
N HIS A 98 4.72 -8.33 10.30
CA HIS A 98 5.87 -8.05 9.44
C HIS A 98 7.19 -8.56 10.03
N GLY A 99 7.38 -8.41 11.34
CA GLY A 99 8.55 -8.90 12.04
C GLY A 99 8.70 -10.42 11.92
N ILE A 100 7.61 -11.17 12.11
CA ILE A 100 7.57 -12.63 11.96
C ILE A 100 7.95 -13.05 10.54
N LEU A 101 7.34 -12.45 9.52
CA LEU A 101 7.65 -12.73 8.12
C LEU A 101 9.10 -12.40 7.78
N PHE A 102 9.58 -11.24 8.23
CA PHE A 102 10.91 -10.74 7.87
C PHE A 102 12.03 -11.53 8.53
N SER A 103 11.91 -11.88 9.81
CA SER A 103 12.93 -12.63 10.54
C SER A 103 12.86 -14.14 10.28
N GLY A 104 11.72 -14.65 9.83
CA GLY A 104 11.44 -16.08 9.74
C GLY A 104 11.32 -16.77 11.11
N SER A 105 11.24 -16.01 12.20
CA SER A 105 11.08 -16.52 13.57
C SER A 105 9.62 -16.46 14.01
N LEU A 106 9.20 -17.36 14.90
CA LEU A 106 7.83 -17.39 15.45
C LEU A 106 6.75 -17.55 14.36
N GLN A 107 7.06 -18.31 13.30
CA GLN A 107 6.12 -18.50 12.18
C GLN A 107 4.80 -19.15 12.61
N GLU A 108 4.82 -19.95 13.67
CA GLU A 108 3.62 -20.51 14.29
C GLU A 108 2.66 -19.45 14.84
N GLN A 109 3.13 -18.21 15.06
CA GLN A 109 2.31 -17.08 15.50
C GLN A 109 1.85 -16.18 14.36
N PHE A 110 2.27 -16.42 13.11
CA PHE A 110 1.95 -15.54 12.00
C PHE A 110 0.44 -15.44 11.78
N SER A 111 -0.26 -16.58 11.68
CA SER A 111 -1.72 -16.63 11.50
C SER A 111 -2.46 -15.87 12.60
N LEU A 112 -2.08 -16.08 13.86
CA LEU A 112 -2.68 -15.37 15.01
C LEU A 112 -2.42 -13.86 14.95
N ALA A 113 -1.22 -13.44 14.57
CA ALA A 113 -0.90 -12.01 14.42
C ALA A 113 -1.69 -11.38 13.27
N MET A 114 -1.90 -12.11 12.17
CA MET A 114 -2.71 -11.64 11.05
C MET A 114 -4.19 -11.55 11.40
N GLU A 115 -4.77 -12.56 12.05
CA GLU A 115 -6.15 -12.55 12.53
C GLU A 115 -6.39 -11.36 13.49
N GLU A 116 -5.48 -11.14 14.43
CA GLU A 116 -5.58 -10.00 15.34
C GLU A 116 -5.45 -8.66 14.60
N PHE A 117 -4.54 -8.55 13.63
CA PHE A 117 -4.39 -7.33 12.83
C PHE A 117 -5.65 -7.04 12.03
N LEU A 118 -6.19 -8.04 11.32
CA LEU A 118 -7.40 -7.90 10.51
C LEU A 118 -8.61 -7.53 11.36
N GLY A 119 -8.80 -8.19 12.51
CA GLY A 119 -9.89 -7.85 13.43
C GLY A 119 -9.79 -6.43 13.99
N LYS A 120 -8.57 -5.94 14.25
CA LYS A 120 -8.37 -4.53 14.62
C LYS A 120 -8.57 -3.60 13.43
N LEU A 121 -8.13 -3.98 12.23
CA LEU A 121 -8.30 -3.18 11.02
C LEU A 121 -9.77 -2.99 10.71
N ASP A 122 -10.61 -4.02 10.82
CA ASP A 122 -12.06 -3.93 10.60
C ASP A 122 -12.75 -2.96 11.56
N SER A 123 -12.23 -2.79 12.77
CA SER A 123 -12.74 -1.77 13.71
C SER A 123 -12.37 -0.33 13.32
N HIS A 124 -11.30 -0.17 12.53
CA HIS A 124 -10.84 1.11 12.00
C HIS A 124 -11.31 1.37 10.57
N ILE A 125 -11.72 0.31 9.85
CA ILE A 125 -12.14 0.32 8.46
C ILE A 125 -13.44 -0.47 8.33
N ASP A 126 -14.57 0.21 8.19
CA ASP A 126 -15.82 -0.50 7.84
C ASP A 126 -15.72 -0.98 6.39
N ARG A 127 -15.80 -2.31 6.20
CA ARG A 127 -15.63 -2.98 4.90
C ARG A 127 -16.59 -2.45 3.81
N ARG A 128 -17.65 -1.72 4.17
CA ARG A 128 -18.52 -1.00 3.21
C ARG A 128 -17.78 0.10 2.42
N TRP A 129 -16.62 0.55 2.90
CA TRP A 129 -15.87 1.65 2.30
C TRP A 129 -15.24 1.32 0.95
N ILE A 130 -14.91 0.04 0.76
CA ILE A 130 -14.44 -0.51 -0.53
C ILE A 130 -15.51 -0.27 -1.61
N LYS A 131 -16.79 -0.37 -1.25
CA LYS A 131 -17.91 -0.11 -2.17
C LYS A 131 -18.24 1.38 -2.29
N SER A 132 -18.09 2.17 -1.22
CA SER A 132 -18.44 3.60 -1.23
C SER A 132 -17.37 4.51 -1.84
N GLY A 133 -16.12 4.04 -1.98
CA GLY A 133 -15.02 4.83 -2.50
C GLY A 133 -14.56 5.91 -1.52
N ASP A 134 -14.41 5.53 -0.25
CA ASP A 134 -13.87 6.40 0.81
C ASP A 134 -12.50 6.95 0.38
N PRO A 135 -12.30 8.28 0.38
CA PRO A 135 -11.04 8.90 -0.02
C PRO A 135 -9.80 8.34 0.70
N ASN A 136 -9.94 7.88 1.95
CA ASN A 136 -8.82 7.40 2.77
C ASN A 136 -8.27 6.05 2.30
N VAL A 137 -9.07 5.23 1.61
CA VAL A 137 -8.61 3.93 1.09
C VAL A 137 -8.12 4.00 -0.35
N LEU A 138 -8.44 5.07 -1.08
CA LEU A 138 -8.06 5.22 -2.49
C LEU A 138 -6.55 5.16 -2.75
N PRO A 139 -5.67 5.75 -1.91
CA PRO A 139 -4.22 5.62 -2.12
C PRO A 139 -3.77 4.17 -2.08
N PHE A 140 -4.26 3.38 -1.10
CA PHE A 140 -3.94 1.96 -1.00
C PHE A 140 -4.46 1.17 -2.21
N MET A 141 -5.69 1.45 -2.65
CA MET A 141 -6.27 0.80 -3.83
C MET A 141 -5.49 1.13 -5.10
N HIS A 142 -5.09 2.39 -5.28
CA HIS A 142 -4.27 2.82 -6.40
C HIS A 142 -2.91 2.12 -6.43
N VAL A 143 -2.18 2.11 -5.31
CA VAL A 143 -0.88 1.42 -5.18
C VAL A 143 -1.01 -0.07 -5.47
N THR A 144 -2.05 -0.70 -4.92
CA THR A 144 -2.31 -2.13 -5.11
C THR A 144 -2.61 -2.45 -6.57
N MET A 145 -3.52 -1.70 -7.21
CA MET A 145 -3.86 -1.89 -8.62
C MET A 145 -2.65 -1.63 -9.54
N ALA A 146 -1.81 -0.66 -9.23
CA ALA A 146 -0.57 -0.40 -9.99
C ALA A 146 0.41 -1.58 -9.87
N PHE A 147 0.53 -2.16 -8.67
CA PHE A 147 1.35 -3.35 -8.46
C PHE A 147 0.79 -4.58 -9.22
N ILE A 148 -0.53 -4.78 -9.22
CA ILE A 148 -1.17 -5.86 -9.99
C ILE A 148 -0.97 -5.67 -11.50
N ASP A 149 -1.13 -4.45 -12.02
CA ASP A 149 -0.85 -4.14 -13.44
C ASP A 149 0.60 -4.43 -13.81
N HIS A 150 1.55 -4.17 -12.91
CA HIS A 150 2.95 -4.53 -13.11
C HIS A 150 3.17 -6.05 -13.14
N LEU A 151 2.46 -6.82 -12.32
CA LEU A 151 2.60 -8.29 -12.26
C LEU A 151 1.88 -9.02 -13.39
N ALA A 152 0.80 -8.45 -13.93
CA ALA A 152 -0.05 -9.08 -14.96
C ALA A 152 0.71 -9.61 -16.20
N PRO A 153 1.77 -8.95 -16.71
CA PRO A 153 2.58 -9.48 -17.81
C PRO A 153 3.49 -10.66 -17.43
N PHE A 154 3.61 -11.02 -16.14
CA PHE A 154 4.53 -12.04 -15.63
C PHE A 154 3.75 -13.19 -14.98
N PRO A 155 3.39 -14.26 -15.74
CA PRO A 155 2.53 -15.34 -15.25
C PRO A 155 2.99 -15.99 -13.95
N ASP A 156 4.29 -16.29 -13.82
CA ASP A 156 4.85 -16.90 -12.62
C ASP A 156 4.75 -16.01 -11.38
N ALA A 157 4.76 -14.68 -11.57
CA ALA A 157 4.69 -13.73 -10.48
C ALA A 157 3.25 -13.48 -10.04
N ILE A 158 2.32 -13.28 -10.98
CA ILE A 158 0.90 -13.09 -10.64
C ILE A 158 0.25 -14.36 -10.10
N ALA A 159 0.70 -15.55 -10.53
CA ALA A 159 0.28 -16.85 -9.99
C ALA A 159 0.48 -16.99 -8.47
N LEU A 160 1.41 -16.22 -7.87
CA LEU A 160 1.66 -16.25 -6.43
C LEU A 160 0.57 -15.53 -5.60
N ILE A 161 -0.24 -14.69 -6.23
CA ILE A 161 -1.20 -13.82 -5.53
C ILE A 161 -2.60 -13.85 -6.14
N GLU A 162 -2.77 -14.28 -7.38
CA GLU A 162 -4.03 -14.15 -8.12
C GLU A 162 -5.20 -14.90 -7.47
N ASP A 163 -4.92 -15.99 -6.76
CA ASP A 163 -5.96 -16.79 -6.13
C ASP A 163 -6.47 -16.18 -4.82
N ASP A 164 -5.62 -15.41 -4.13
CA ASP A 164 -5.94 -14.69 -2.89
C ASP A 164 -6.36 -13.23 -3.15
N PHE A 165 -6.11 -12.71 -4.35
CA PHE A 165 -6.46 -11.34 -4.70
C PHE A 165 -7.98 -11.16 -4.79
N PRO A 166 -8.57 -10.11 -4.18
CA PRO A 166 -10.02 -9.97 -4.07
C PRO A 166 -10.66 -9.40 -5.34
N TRP A 167 -10.63 -10.14 -6.45
CA TRP A 167 -11.12 -9.71 -7.77
C TRP A 167 -12.58 -9.21 -7.76
N GLU A 168 -13.46 -9.88 -7.01
CA GLU A 168 -14.87 -9.49 -6.90
C GLU A 168 -15.07 -8.16 -6.15
N LEU A 169 -14.28 -7.92 -5.11
CA LEU A 169 -14.31 -6.64 -4.39
C LEU A 169 -13.74 -5.52 -5.25
N SER A 170 -12.63 -5.77 -5.96
CA SER A 170 -12.06 -4.81 -6.91
C SER A 170 -13.03 -4.49 -8.05
N CYS A 171 -13.71 -5.49 -8.61
CA CYS A 171 -14.75 -5.29 -9.63
C CYS A 171 -15.92 -4.45 -9.10
N ALA A 172 -16.43 -4.75 -7.90
CA ALA A 172 -17.50 -3.99 -7.27
C ALA A 172 -17.10 -2.52 -7.02
N MET A 173 -15.87 -2.28 -6.57
CA MET A 173 -15.31 -0.95 -6.37
C MET A 173 -15.18 -0.19 -7.70
N LEU A 174 -14.62 -0.81 -8.74
CA LEU A 174 -14.49 -0.19 -10.06
C LEU A 174 -15.86 0.21 -10.62
N ASN A 175 -16.84 -0.68 -10.54
CA ASN A 175 -18.21 -0.40 -10.97
C ASN A 175 -18.87 0.72 -10.16
N SER A 176 -18.56 0.86 -8.86
CA SER A 176 -19.10 1.96 -8.07
C SER A 176 -18.53 3.32 -8.49
N PHE A 177 -17.26 3.37 -8.91
CA PHE A 177 -16.66 4.60 -9.44
C PHE A 177 -17.29 5.00 -10.77
N LEU A 178 -17.59 4.02 -11.64
CA LEU A 178 -18.23 4.24 -12.94
C LEU A 178 -19.63 4.87 -12.85
N LEU A 179 -20.36 4.68 -11.74
CA LEU A 179 -21.68 5.32 -11.53
C LEU A 179 -21.62 6.85 -11.66
N SER A 180 -20.51 7.44 -11.22
CA SER A 180 -20.27 8.89 -11.24
C SER A 180 -19.37 9.36 -12.39
N TYR A 181 -18.70 8.43 -13.08
CA TYR A 181 -17.75 8.75 -14.15
C TYR A 181 -18.48 8.99 -15.48
N ARG A 182 -17.97 9.92 -16.31
CA ARG A 182 -18.64 10.34 -17.55
C ARG A 182 -17.72 10.34 -18.78
N GLU A 183 -16.41 10.35 -18.59
CA GLU A 183 -15.43 10.50 -19.68
C GLU A 183 -14.64 9.21 -19.94
N TYR A 184 -15.31 8.15 -20.38
CA TYR A 184 -14.71 6.82 -20.56
C TYR A 184 -13.50 6.77 -21.51
N GLY A 185 -13.35 7.77 -22.39
CA GLY A 185 -12.20 7.84 -23.31
C GLY A 185 -10.85 7.93 -22.61
N TRP A 186 -10.77 8.51 -21.41
CA TRP A 186 -9.51 8.61 -20.67
C TRP A 186 -9.07 7.29 -20.06
N ILE A 187 -10.00 6.53 -19.48
CA ILE A 187 -9.69 5.25 -18.82
C ILE A 187 -9.36 4.13 -19.83
N LEU A 188 -9.76 4.29 -21.09
CA LEU A 188 -9.44 3.36 -22.19
C LEU A 188 -8.18 3.77 -22.99
N ASN A 189 -7.64 4.96 -22.74
CA ASN A 189 -6.45 5.46 -23.43
C ASN A 189 -5.20 4.65 -23.04
N ASP A 190 -4.24 4.52 -23.95
CA ASP A 190 -2.94 3.92 -23.63
C ASP A 190 -2.02 4.88 -22.85
N LYS A 191 -2.30 6.19 -22.91
CA LYS A 191 -1.56 7.22 -22.17
C LYS A 191 -1.98 7.28 -20.69
N PHE A 192 -1.05 7.72 -19.86
CA PHE A 192 -1.28 7.94 -18.44
C PHE A 192 -2.36 9.02 -18.21
N PRO A 193 -3.32 8.81 -17.27
CA PRO A 193 -4.39 9.76 -17.03
C PRO A 193 -3.89 11.14 -16.62
N GLY A 194 -4.35 12.16 -17.33
CA GLY A 194 -4.00 13.56 -17.05
C GLY A 194 -2.67 14.03 -17.63
N GLN A 195 -1.89 13.19 -18.29
CA GLN A 195 -0.59 13.58 -18.88
C GLN A 195 -0.72 14.73 -19.90
N ASP A 196 -1.81 14.78 -20.66
CA ASP A 196 -2.05 15.81 -21.68
C ASP A 196 -2.99 16.95 -21.18
N LYS A 197 -3.36 16.99 -19.88
CA LYS A 197 -4.22 18.06 -19.33
C LYS A 197 -3.39 19.33 -19.13
N GLU A 198 -4.00 20.50 -19.36
CA GLU A 198 -3.39 21.83 -19.16
C GLU A 198 -4.25 22.66 -18.19
N PRO A 199 -3.76 22.98 -16.97
CA PRO A 199 -2.48 22.55 -16.42
C PRO A 199 -2.45 21.05 -16.07
N ALA A 200 -1.27 20.44 -16.12
CA ALA A 200 -1.09 19.04 -15.75
C ALA A 200 -1.48 18.81 -14.27
N PRO A 201 -2.16 17.69 -13.94
CA PRO A 201 -2.49 17.37 -12.57
C PRO A 201 -1.20 17.12 -11.79
N ARG A 202 -1.23 17.55 -10.53
CA ARG A 202 -0.13 17.35 -9.61
C ARG A 202 0.04 15.85 -9.30
N PRO A 203 1.28 15.35 -9.13
CA PRO A 203 1.50 13.99 -8.61
C PRO A 203 0.80 13.77 -7.27
N LEU A 204 0.26 12.57 -7.08
CA LEU A 204 -0.39 12.17 -5.84
C LEU A 204 0.68 11.86 -4.76
N PRO A 205 0.35 11.99 -3.47
CA PRO A 205 1.22 11.57 -2.36
C PRO A 205 1.84 10.18 -2.53
N GLU A 206 1.06 9.20 -2.98
CA GLU A 206 1.55 7.84 -3.23
C GLU A 206 2.44 7.73 -4.47
N ASP A 207 2.34 8.63 -5.45
CA ASP A 207 3.29 8.67 -6.58
C ASP A 207 4.71 8.94 -6.06
N PHE A 208 4.84 9.90 -5.14
CA PHE A 208 6.11 10.18 -4.47
C PHE A 208 6.58 9.00 -3.62
N ALA A 209 5.65 8.33 -2.91
CA ALA A 209 5.98 7.17 -2.08
C ALA A 209 6.48 5.98 -2.92
N MET A 210 5.85 5.71 -4.06
CA MET A 210 6.19 4.62 -4.98
C MET A 210 7.47 4.89 -5.79
N LYS A 211 7.77 6.15 -6.09
CA LYS A 211 8.91 6.55 -6.93
C LYS A 211 10.23 5.88 -6.49
N GLY A 212 10.94 5.28 -7.45
CA GLY A 212 12.21 4.59 -7.24
C GLY A 212 12.10 3.09 -6.97
N LEU A 213 10.88 2.56 -6.77
CA LEU A 213 10.66 1.12 -6.70
C LEU A 213 10.69 0.49 -8.11
N PRO A 214 11.31 -0.68 -8.31
CA PRO A 214 11.45 -1.30 -9.64
C PRO A 214 10.11 -1.55 -10.35
N TRP A 215 9.06 -1.92 -9.62
CA TRP A 215 7.75 -2.22 -10.19
C TRP A 215 6.96 -0.98 -10.65
N VAL A 216 7.50 0.22 -10.40
CA VAL A 216 6.93 1.50 -10.84
C VAL A 216 7.60 1.98 -12.12
N GLU A 217 8.69 1.32 -12.55
CA GLU A 217 9.38 1.63 -13.79
C GLU A 217 8.43 1.44 -14.99
N GLY A 218 8.22 2.50 -15.76
CA GLY A 218 7.30 2.51 -16.90
C GLY A 218 5.83 2.75 -16.53
N TYR A 219 5.46 2.84 -15.24
CA TYR A 219 4.10 3.20 -14.82
C TYR A 219 3.86 4.72 -14.93
N LEU A 220 4.75 5.53 -14.36
CA LEU A 220 4.62 6.99 -14.34
C LEU A 220 5.34 7.64 -15.55
N PRO A 221 4.82 8.75 -16.10
CA PRO A 221 5.52 9.53 -17.13
C PRO A 221 6.90 10.03 -16.65
N ASN A 222 7.86 10.15 -17.57
CA ASN A 222 9.23 10.58 -17.24
C ASN A 222 9.30 11.99 -16.64
N ASP A 223 8.41 12.87 -17.08
CA ASP A 223 8.30 14.27 -16.66
C ASP A 223 7.26 14.47 -15.55
N TRP A 224 6.71 13.39 -14.98
CA TRP A 224 5.66 13.46 -13.97
C TRP A 224 6.05 14.29 -12.74
N PHE A 225 7.33 14.24 -12.36
CA PHE A 225 7.87 14.94 -11.19
C PHE A 225 8.69 16.19 -11.54
N SER A 226 8.53 16.75 -12.74
CA SER A 226 9.32 17.91 -13.21
C SER A 226 9.02 19.21 -12.51
N ASN A 227 7.88 19.32 -11.82
CA ASN A 227 7.47 20.56 -11.19
C ASN A 227 8.28 20.83 -9.91
N GLU A 228 9.39 21.56 -10.06
CA GLU A 228 10.29 21.94 -8.98
C GLU A 228 9.68 22.88 -7.94
N LYS A 229 8.47 23.41 -8.18
CA LYS A 229 7.76 24.29 -7.22
C LYS A 229 7.08 23.53 -6.09
N ILE A 230 6.92 22.21 -6.22
CA ILE A 230 6.36 21.37 -5.16
C ILE A 230 7.43 21.21 -4.08
N ASP A 231 7.21 21.83 -2.92
CA ASP A 231 8.08 21.60 -1.75
C ASP A 231 7.78 20.26 -1.06
N ASP A 232 8.64 19.88 -0.09
CA ASP A 232 8.54 18.60 0.61
C ASP A 232 7.28 18.46 1.46
N ASP A 233 6.78 19.56 2.03
CA ASP A 233 5.58 19.57 2.88
C ASP A 233 4.33 19.41 2.03
N GLU A 234 4.31 20.00 0.83
CA GLU A 234 3.20 19.88 -0.08
C GLU A 234 3.10 18.48 -0.70
N LYS A 235 4.19 17.69 -0.82
CA LYS A 235 4.17 16.36 -1.48
C LYS A 235 3.10 15.43 -0.93
N TYR A 236 2.87 15.50 0.37
CA TYR A 236 1.93 14.66 1.10
C TYR A 236 0.65 15.40 1.47
N PHE A 237 0.45 16.62 0.94
CA PHE A 237 -0.78 17.37 1.11
C PHE A 237 -1.91 16.76 0.26
N GLU A 238 -3.02 16.44 0.90
CA GLU A 238 -4.23 15.90 0.27
C GLU A 238 -5.16 17.03 -0.16
N ALA A 239 -5.33 17.22 -1.48
CA ALA A 239 -6.28 18.17 -2.05
C ALA A 239 -7.58 17.49 -2.48
N GLU A 240 -8.72 18.20 -2.42
CA GLU A 240 -10.04 17.63 -2.79
C GLU A 240 -10.08 17.06 -4.21
N SER A 241 -9.37 17.68 -5.16
CA SER A 241 -9.29 17.23 -6.55
C SER A 241 -8.63 15.85 -6.70
N MET A 242 -7.71 15.48 -5.80
CA MET A 242 -6.95 14.24 -5.87
C MET A 242 -7.82 12.99 -5.73
N THR A 243 -9.00 13.12 -5.11
CA THR A 243 -9.98 12.02 -5.03
C THR A 243 -10.47 11.62 -6.42
N GLY A 244 -10.76 12.61 -7.28
CA GLY A 244 -11.19 12.37 -8.66
C GLY A 244 -10.06 11.78 -9.49
N ASP A 245 -8.86 12.36 -9.39
CA ASP A 245 -7.67 11.89 -10.10
C ASP A 245 -7.33 10.43 -9.74
N ARG A 246 -7.42 10.06 -8.45
CA ARG A 246 -7.23 8.67 -8.00
C ARG A 246 -8.25 7.72 -8.60
N LYS A 247 -9.55 8.07 -8.55
CA LYS A 247 -10.61 7.21 -9.12
C LYS A 247 -10.39 6.99 -10.61
N GLU A 248 -10.02 8.03 -11.35
CA GLU A 248 -9.68 7.93 -12.77
C GLU A 248 -8.50 6.99 -13.02
N ARG A 249 -7.42 7.10 -12.24
CA ARG A 249 -6.26 6.18 -12.38
C ARG A 249 -6.58 4.74 -12.01
N ILE A 250 -7.36 4.52 -10.95
CA ILE A 250 -7.79 3.17 -10.54
C ILE A 250 -8.64 2.54 -11.64
N LEU A 251 -9.55 3.30 -12.26
CA LEU A 251 -10.35 2.84 -13.39
C LEU A 251 -9.47 2.51 -14.61
N TRP A 252 -8.51 3.38 -14.93
CA TRP A 252 -7.55 3.17 -16.01
C TRP A 252 -6.72 1.89 -15.81
N LEU A 253 -6.19 1.68 -14.62
CA LEU A 253 -5.49 0.43 -14.23
C LEU A 253 -6.42 -0.78 -14.34
N GLY A 254 -7.66 -0.67 -13.88
CA GLY A 254 -8.66 -1.72 -14.02
C GLY A 254 -8.88 -2.12 -15.48
N CYS A 255 -9.01 -1.15 -16.40
CA CYS A 255 -9.13 -1.41 -17.83
C CYS A 255 -7.86 -2.08 -18.40
N ARG A 256 -6.66 -1.66 -17.99
CA ARG A 256 -5.41 -2.30 -18.43
C ARG A 256 -5.29 -3.76 -17.99
N ILE A 257 -5.57 -4.04 -16.72
CA ILE A 257 -5.61 -5.42 -16.21
C ILE A 257 -6.67 -6.23 -16.98
N ALA A 258 -7.83 -5.64 -17.28
CA ALA A 258 -8.88 -6.31 -18.05
C ALA A 258 -8.50 -6.62 -19.51
N LYS A 259 -7.51 -5.92 -20.11
CA LYS A 259 -7.00 -6.24 -21.46
C LYS A 259 -6.36 -7.65 -21.52
N HIS A 260 -5.91 -8.20 -20.40
CA HIS A 260 -5.41 -9.58 -20.34
C HIS A 260 -6.52 -10.62 -20.45
N GLY A 261 -7.74 -10.29 -19.99
CA GLY A 261 -8.91 -11.17 -20.07
C GLY A 261 -8.90 -12.37 -19.11
N GLU A 262 -7.95 -12.43 -18.16
CA GLU A 262 -7.76 -13.57 -17.26
C GLU A 262 -8.43 -13.40 -15.89
N TRP A 263 -8.48 -12.17 -15.37
CA TRP A 263 -8.96 -11.89 -14.00
C TRP A 263 -10.17 -10.94 -13.99
N LEU A 264 -9.95 -9.72 -14.47
CA LEU A 264 -10.99 -8.72 -14.70
C LEU A 264 -11.41 -8.74 -16.17
N LEU A 265 -12.68 -8.42 -16.41
CA LEU A 265 -13.26 -8.25 -17.73
C LEU A 265 -13.86 -6.84 -17.81
N TYR A 266 -13.83 -6.21 -18.98
CA TYR A 266 -14.46 -4.92 -19.21
C TYR A 266 -15.36 -4.96 -20.45
N ASP A 267 -16.63 -4.64 -20.26
CA ASP A 267 -17.60 -4.48 -21.35
C ASP A 267 -17.63 -3.01 -21.79
N GLU A 268 -17.05 -2.72 -22.94
CA GLU A 268 -17.00 -1.36 -23.50
C GLU A 268 -18.38 -0.81 -23.91
N LYS A 269 -19.37 -1.67 -24.19
CA LYS A 269 -20.72 -1.24 -24.59
C LYS A 269 -21.57 -0.88 -23.38
N LEU A 270 -21.46 -1.68 -22.33
CA LEU A 270 -22.19 -1.47 -21.07
C LEU A 270 -21.45 -0.56 -20.10
N HIS A 271 -20.17 -0.26 -20.38
CA HIS A 271 -19.25 0.42 -19.47
C HIS A 271 -19.28 -0.20 -18.08
N GLN A 272 -18.99 -1.50 -18.02
CA GLN A 272 -19.07 -2.27 -16.79
C GLN A 272 -17.93 -3.28 -16.67
N PHE A 273 -17.38 -3.42 -15.47
CA PHE A 273 -16.45 -4.47 -15.13
C PHE A 273 -17.16 -5.78 -14.76
N GLY A 274 -16.55 -6.88 -15.13
CA GLY A 274 -16.89 -8.24 -14.71
C GLY A 274 -15.66 -8.97 -14.15
N VAL A 275 -15.89 -10.14 -13.59
CA VAL A 275 -14.84 -11.04 -13.08
C VAL A 275 -14.83 -12.32 -13.91
N ALA A 276 -13.64 -12.80 -14.25
CA ALA A 276 -13.48 -14.04 -14.98
C ALA A 276 -14.07 -15.23 -14.20
N PRO A 277 -14.66 -16.25 -14.88
CA PRO A 277 -15.40 -17.33 -14.21
C PRO A 277 -14.64 -18.07 -13.11
N LYS A 278 -13.30 -18.19 -13.21
CA LYS A 278 -12.43 -18.84 -12.21
C LYS A 278 -12.52 -18.19 -10.81
N TYR A 279 -12.80 -16.89 -10.74
CA TYR A 279 -12.73 -16.09 -9.53
C TYR A 279 -14.11 -15.65 -9.01
N GLN A 280 -15.20 -16.13 -9.63
CA GLN A 280 -16.56 -15.84 -9.18
C GLN A 280 -16.91 -16.67 -7.92
N GLY A 281 -17.67 -16.06 -7.00
CA GLY A 281 -18.19 -16.70 -5.78
C GLY A 281 -17.21 -16.75 -4.59
N ARG A 282 -15.98 -16.25 -4.75
CA ARG A 282 -14.96 -16.28 -3.69
C ARG A 282 -15.14 -15.21 -2.61
N ALA A 283 -15.89 -14.15 -2.91
CA ALA A 283 -16.22 -13.10 -1.94
C ALA A 283 -17.13 -13.61 -0.81
N GLN A 284 -17.87 -14.71 -1.03
CA GLN A 284 -18.75 -15.31 -0.04
C GLN A 284 -17.98 -16.17 0.96
N ASP A 285 -16.92 -16.88 0.53
CA ASP A 285 -16.10 -17.73 1.40
C ASP A 285 -15.32 -16.92 2.45
N VAL A 286 -14.94 -15.67 2.13
CA VAL A 286 -14.33 -14.73 3.08
C VAL A 286 -15.37 -14.20 4.10
N MET A 287 -16.64 -14.14 3.72
CA MET A 287 -17.73 -13.71 4.62
C MET A 287 -18.16 -14.85 5.56
N ASP A 288 -18.21 -16.09 5.06
CA ASP A 288 -18.70 -17.25 5.83
C ASP A 288 -17.66 -17.82 6.82
N MET A 289 -16.35 -17.56 6.63
CA MET A 289 -15.33 -17.89 7.64
C MET A 289 -15.37 -16.98 8.88
N ASP A 290 -15.82 -15.72 8.73
CA ASP A 290 -15.86 -14.73 9.82
C ASP A 290 -17.18 -14.80 10.63
N ASP A 291 -18.27 -15.31 10.04
CA ASP A 291 -19.55 -15.56 10.74
C ASP A 291 -19.60 -16.90 11.49
N ALA A 292 -18.56 -17.73 11.37
CA ALA A 292 -18.42 -18.95 12.14
C ALA A 292 -18.11 -18.63 13.61
N ASP A 293 -19.14 -18.63 14.46
CA ASP A 293 -19.02 -18.49 15.91
C ASP A 293 -17.93 -19.45 16.47
N PRO A 294 -16.81 -18.92 17.00
CA PRO A 294 -15.72 -19.73 17.56
C PRO A 294 -16.18 -20.59 18.75
N THR A 295 -17.36 -20.29 19.33
CA THR A 295 -17.91 -21.00 20.48
C THR A 295 -18.82 -22.18 20.11
N ALA A 296 -19.12 -22.40 18.82
CA ALA A 296 -20.03 -23.46 18.39
C ALA A 296 -19.37 -24.86 18.26
N SER A 297 -18.05 -24.95 18.15
CA SER A 297 -17.32 -26.23 18.12
C SER A 297 -17.02 -26.75 19.52
N GLY A 298 -18.06 -26.88 20.33
CA GLY A 298 -17.96 -27.25 21.74
C GLY A 298 -19.17 -28.00 22.28
N ARG A 299 -19.81 -28.86 21.49
CA ARG A 299 -20.80 -29.82 22.03
C ARG A 299 -20.58 -31.22 21.47
N HIS A 300 -19.94 -32.03 22.30
CA HIS A 300 -20.02 -33.48 22.30
C HIS A 300 -21.43 -33.97 21.95
N TYR A 301 -21.55 -34.68 20.82
CA TYR A 301 -22.55 -35.74 20.70
C TYR A 301 -21.92 -37.05 21.16
N ILE A 302 -22.02 -37.30 22.46
CA ILE A 302 -22.12 -38.66 22.97
C ILE A 302 -23.58 -39.05 22.83
N ARG A 303 -23.89 -40.09 22.04
CA ARG A 303 -24.88 -41.11 22.44
C ARG A 303 -24.75 -42.35 21.57
N GLN A 304 -24.74 -43.45 22.32
CA GLN A 304 -24.81 -44.89 22.02
C GLN A 304 -25.50 -45.28 20.73
#